data_AF-A0A945KMW4-F1
#
_entry.id   AF-A0A945KMW4-F1
#
_cell.length_a   1.000
_cell.length_b   1.000
_cell.length_c   1.000
_cell.angle_alpha   90.00
_cell.angle_beta   90.00
_cell.angle_gamma   90.00
#
_symmetry.space_group_name_H-M   'P 1'
#
loop_
_entity.id
_entity.type
_entity.pdbx_description
1 polymer ?
#
loop_
_entity_poly.entity_id
_entity_poly.type
_entity_poly.pdbx_seq_one_letter_code
_entity_poly.pdbx_strand_id
1 'polypeptide(L)'
;MSIFSTDYTYQPHPDGDDDPFDDDFLMQVNNRKAAISAKDPSNDISDLSIRRRERTRAPDLFKYVDDTMHFQGLAVDDDDLFEKVSRDYGTSHELARKYNGGSQADKDRTKQGVNTALDWEAKATNSQRAAQREAAEKIGDYKTASNGPKFGGSYDDMGNLTPGETASFFHGTPEARKAIAAPLNAALQPWLPAPRMTAIDHWDLTEEERKNQRNLAGAISLTPYQDFKNKNTGRQYANSGELMTDAQEPTFSSETPPPGEPTPHPRHRDLPPVDTRPYTTPDSWEMDYVIGVLDELFPSNGLMKRIAIAESQEGRHPDTARPGYHGGVFQVDKGAFLETQKQSGLKQQREIVSRRINRDWNSVTWEELRTSPLLSRLAARLYLLRLKKRIPQDIAGQAEYWKDHYNGDDGAGTKQKFIKRLNEYKR
;
A
#
# COMPACT_ATOMS: atom_id res chain seq x y z
N MET A 1 -13.65 -31.89 -45.38
CA MET A 1 -14.56 -30.77 -45.72
C MET A 1 -13.98 -29.49 -45.14
N SER A 2 -14.43 -28.33 -45.58
CA SER A 2 -14.24 -27.04 -44.86
C SER A 2 -14.99 -27.11 -43.50
N ILE A 3 -14.85 -26.25 -42.49
CA ILE A 3 -14.83 -24.78 -42.45
C ILE A 3 -14.03 -24.26 -41.25
N PHE A 4 -13.52 -23.03 -41.34
CA PHE A 4 -12.98 -22.24 -40.23
C PHE A 4 -14.02 -21.98 -39.11
N SER A 5 -13.87 -22.63 -37.96
CA SER A 5 -14.06 -21.93 -36.67
C SER A 5 -12.79 -21.08 -36.49
N THR A 6 -12.79 -19.75 -36.48
CA THR A 6 -13.78 -18.81 -35.92
C THR A 6 -14.21 -19.21 -34.51
N ASP A 7 -13.23 -19.19 -33.60
CA ASP A 7 -13.30 -18.41 -32.35
C ASP A 7 -11.90 -18.25 -31.71
N TYR A 8 -10.96 -17.65 -32.45
CA TYR A 8 -9.77 -17.02 -31.86
C TYR A 8 -10.16 -15.69 -31.20
N THR A 9 -11.06 -15.77 -30.23
CA THR A 9 -11.21 -14.70 -29.24
C THR A 9 -9.98 -14.72 -28.33
N TYR A 10 -9.59 -13.54 -27.85
CA TYR A 10 -8.46 -13.37 -26.93
C TYR A 10 -8.69 -14.24 -25.69
N GLN A 11 -7.93 -15.33 -25.56
CA GLN A 11 -7.83 -16.11 -24.33
C GLN A 11 -6.89 -15.35 -23.39
N PRO A 12 -7.37 -14.68 -22.32
CA PRO A 12 -6.49 -14.39 -21.19
C PRO A 12 -5.97 -15.71 -20.62
N HIS A 13 -4.84 -15.68 -19.91
CA HIS A 13 -4.37 -16.87 -19.21
C HIS A 13 -5.49 -17.36 -18.26
N PRO A 14 -5.84 -18.67 -18.23
CA PRO A 14 -7.03 -19.15 -17.51
C PRO A 14 -7.05 -18.81 -16.01
N ASP A 15 -5.86 -18.55 -15.47
CA ASP A 15 -5.56 -18.24 -14.08
C ASP A 15 -5.97 -16.80 -13.70
N GLY A 16 -5.96 -15.88 -14.68
CA GLY A 16 -6.19 -14.44 -14.46
C GLY A 16 -5.04 -13.69 -13.76
N ASP A 17 -3.91 -14.36 -13.52
CA ASP A 17 -2.77 -13.84 -12.75
C ASP A 17 -2.17 -12.54 -13.32
N ASP A 18 -1.70 -11.70 -12.39
CA ASP A 18 -0.98 -10.45 -12.63
C ASP A 18 0.32 -10.63 -13.43
N ASP A 19 0.84 -9.52 -13.97
CA ASP A 19 2.24 -9.47 -14.44
C ASP A 19 3.15 -9.85 -13.25
N PRO A 20 3.92 -10.95 -13.33
CA PRO A 20 4.67 -11.46 -12.18
C PRO A 20 5.85 -10.55 -11.81
N PHE A 21 6.12 -9.48 -12.57
CA PHE A 21 7.18 -8.52 -12.33
C PHE A 21 6.61 -7.16 -11.87
N ASP A 22 6.79 -6.85 -10.59
CA ASP A 22 6.37 -5.60 -9.94
C ASP A 22 6.93 -4.33 -10.64
N ASP A 23 6.22 -3.20 -10.49
CA ASP A 23 6.63 -1.90 -11.06
C ASP A 23 8.01 -1.45 -10.55
N ASP A 24 9.01 -1.33 -11.43
CA ASP A 24 10.23 -0.60 -11.05
C ASP A 24 9.98 0.91 -10.99
N PHE A 25 10.38 1.52 -9.88
CA PHE A 25 10.33 2.96 -9.63
C PHE A 25 11.59 3.71 -10.10
N LEU A 26 12.68 3.01 -10.44
CA LEU A 26 13.98 3.59 -10.80
C LEU A 26 14.38 3.32 -12.27
N MET A 27 14.43 2.07 -12.72
CA MET A 27 15.12 1.63 -13.94
C MET A 27 14.19 0.92 -14.94
N GLN A 28 13.12 1.59 -15.38
CA GLN A 28 12.33 1.06 -16.50
C GLN A 28 13.09 1.19 -17.83
N VAL A 29 13.19 0.09 -18.59
CA VAL A 29 14.01 -0.07 -19.82
C VAL A 29 13.72 1.01 -20.88
N ASN A 30 12.51 1.57 -20.89
CA ASN A 30 12.07 2.61 -21.83
C ASN A 30 12.45 4.06 -21.43
N ASN A 31 13.14 4.27 -20.29
CA ASN A 31 13.60 5.59 -19.85
C ASN A 31 14.65 6.19 -20.81
N ARG A 32 14.19 7.02 -21.77
CA ARG A 32 15.09 7.82 -22.63
C ARG A 32 15.76 8.94 -21.83
N LYS A 33 16.97 9.31 -22.26
CA LYS A 33 17.86 10.24 -21.55
C LYS A 33 17.46 11.69 -21.88
N ALA A 34 17.10 12.46 -20.86
CA ALA A 34 16.47 13.78 -20.99
C ALA A 34 17.39 14.90 -21.49
N ALA A 35 16.79 16.03 -21.89
CA ALA A 35 17.51 17.23 -22.33
C ALA A 35 17.96 18.14 -21.16
N ILE A 36 19.02 18.93 -21.39
CA ILE A 36 19.68 19.78 -20.38
C ILE A 36 19.00 21.15 -20.28
N SER A 37 18.93 21.73 -19.07
CA SER A 37 18.36 23.05 -18.82
C SER A 37 19.42 24.13 -18.59
N ALA A 38 19.04 25.40 -18.73
CA ALA A 38 19.91 26.55 -18.42
C ALA A 38 20.16 26.77 -16.91
N LYS A 39 19.67 25.88 -16.03
CA LYS A 39 19.89 25.93 -14.57
C LYS A 39 20.89 24.89 -14.07
N ASP A 40 21.36 24.00 -14.94
CA ASP A 40 22.32 22.95 -14.57
C ASP A 40 23.76 23.53 -14.52
N PRO A 41 24.60 23.11 -13.55
CA PRO A 41 25.89 23.75 -13.29
C PRO A 41 26.90 23.54 -14.44
N SER A 42 27.70 24.58 -14.73
CA SER A 42 28.52 24.68 -15.95
C SER A 42 29.62 23.62 -16.12
N ASN A 43 29.89 22.82 -15.10
CA ASN A 43 31.10 21.99 -15.04
C ASN A 43 30.87 20.58 -15.61
N ASP A 44 29.61 20.14 -15.74
CA ASP A 44 29.22 18.89 -16.43
C ASP A 44 29.16 19.04 -17.97
N ILE A 45 29.55 20.21 -18.51
CA ILE A 45 29.27 20.58 -19.91
C ILE A 45 30.27 20.01 -20.91
N SER A 46 31.50 19.67 -20.52
CA SER A 46 32.63 19.51 -21.45
C SER A 46 32.63 18.25 -22.33
N ASP A 47 31.95 17.16 -21.95
CA ASP A 47 31.89 15.92 -22.74
C ASP A 47 30.43 15.55 -23.06
N LEU A 48 30.14 15.34 -24.35
CA LEU A 48 28.80 15.04 -24.87
C LEU A 48 28.41 13.55 -24.74
N SER A 49 29.36 12.65 -24.53
CA SER A 49 29.14 11.19 -24.47
C SER A 49 28.61 10.73 -23.10
N ILE A 50 29.12 11.32 -22.02
CA ILE A 50 28.77 11.08 -20.60
C ILE A 50 27.74 12.07 -20.03
N ARG A 51 27.20 12.97 -20.88
CA ARG A 51 26.33 14.11 -20.54
C ARG A 51 24.89 13.74 -20.11
N ARG A 52 24.71 12.64 -19.37
CA ARG A 52 23.48 11.86 -19.28
C ARG A 52 23.14 11.53 -17.83
N ARG A 53 22.07 12.13 -17.28
CA ARG A 53 21.55 11.73 -15.97
C ARG A 53 20.95 10.33 -16.05
N GLU A 54 21.32 9.47 -15.11
CA GLU A 54 20.78 8.10 -14.94
C GLU A 54 19.61 8.05 -13.92
N ARG A 55 19.09 9.21 -13.49
CA ARG A 55 18.15 9.33 -12.38
C ARG A 55 16.79 9.87 -12.81
N THR A 56 15.74 9.18 -12.37
CA THR A 56 14.34 9.59 -12.50
C THR A 56 14.06 10.90 -11.76
N ARG A 57 13.10 11.69 -12.28
CA ARG A 57 12.52 12.87 -11.62
C ARG A 57 11.04 12.67 -11.31
N ALA A 58 10.62 11.43 -11.06
CA ALA A 58 9.25 11.08 -10.69
C ALA A 58 8.63 11.98 -9.59
N PRO A 59 9.32 12.42 -8.52
CA PRO A 59 8.75 13.38 -7.57
C PRO A 59 8.37 14.73 -8.17
N ASP A 60 9.17 15.26 -9.11
CA ASP A 60 8.84 16.51 -9.83
C ASP A 60 7.66 16.29 -10.79
N LEU A 61 7.57 15.12 -11.43
CA LEU A 61 6.46 14.74 -12.30
C LEU A 61 5.15 14.59 -11.51
N PHE A 62 5.20 13.94 -10.34
CA PHE A 62 4.06 13.80 -9.45
C PHE A 62 3.59 15.16 -8.95
N LYS A 63 4.52 16.09 -8.67
CA LYS A 63 4.18 17.49 -8.38
C LYS A 63 3.54 18.19 -9.58
N TYR A 64 4.06 18.02 -10.80
CA TYR A 64 3.45 18.58 -12.01
C TYR A 64 2.01 18.07 -12.23
N VAL A 65 1.78 16.77 -12.03
CA VAL A 65 0.44 16.16 -12.12
C VAL A 65 -0.50 16.70 -11.04
N ASP A 66 -0.04 16.78 -9.78
CA ASP A 66 -0.86 17.30 -8.69
C ASP A 66 -1.14 18.81 -8.83
N ASP A 67 -0.16 19.60 -9.28
CA ASP A 67 -0.34 21.03 -9.60
C ASP A 67 -1.36 21.19 -10.74
N THR A 68 -1.24 20.42 -11.82
CA THR A 68 -2.17 20.47 -12.96
C THR A 68 -3.59 20.11 -12.52
N MET A 69 -3.74 19.03 -11.75
CA MET A 69 -5.01 18.61 -11.17
C MET A 69 -5.60 19.65 -10.20
N HIS A 70 -4.76 20.37 -9.46
CA HIS A 70 -5.18 21.44 -8.57
C HIS A 70 -5.65 22.70 -9.31
N PHE A 71 -4.93 23.13 -10.35
CA PHE A 71 -5.23 24.37 -11.07
C PHE A 71 -6.28 24.22 -12.19
N GLN A 72 -6.37 23.04 -12.82
CA GLN A 72 -7.30 22.78 -13.92
C GLN A 72 -8.52 21.93 -13.51
N GLY A 73 -8.46 21.24 -12.35
CA GLY A 73 -9.54 20.37 -11.86
C GLY A 73 -9.66 19.03 -12.60
N LEU A 74 -8.73 18.72 -13.51
CA LEU A 74 -8.70 17.54 -14.35
C LEU A 74 -7.36 16.81 -14.24
N ALA A 75 -7.35 15.50 -14.44
CA ALA A 75 -6.11 14.76 -14.69
C ALA A 75 -5.51 15.16 -16.05
N VAL A 76 -4.23 14.88 -16.29
CA VAL A 76 -3.66 15.08 -17.64
C VAL A 76 -4.28 14.02 -18.56
N ASP A 77 -5.09 14.44 -19.53
CA ASP A 77 -5.93 13.57 -20.36
C ASP A 77 -5.38 13.34 -21.78
N ASP A 78 -4.60 14.29 -22.29
CA ASP A 78 -3.75 14.14 -23.48
C ASP A 78 -2.61 13.13 -23.22
N ASP A 79 -2.82 11.87 -23.64
CA ASP A 79 -1.90 10.75 -23.41
C ASP A 79 -0.58 10.87 -24.21
N ASP A 80 -0.59 11.56 -25.36
CA ASP A 80 0.61 11.85 -26.17
C ASP A 80 1.49 12.91 -25.49
N LEU A 81 0.87 14.00 -25.04
CA LEU A 81 1.54 15.00 -24.20
C LEU A 81 2.05 14.38 -22.90
N PHE A 82 1.26 13.49 -22.29
CA PHE A 82 1.61 12.89 -21.01
C PHE A 82 2.71 11.83 -21.13
N GLU A 83 2.76 11.03 -22.20
CA GLU A 83 3.91 10.19 -22.52
C GLU A 83 5.17 11.05 -22.68
N LYS A 84 5.08 12.14 -23.46
CA LYS A 84 6.20 13.06 -23.67
C LYS A 84 6.68 13.68 -22.35
N VAL A 85 5.76 14.18 -21.52
CA VAL A 85 6.09 14.76 -20.21
C VAL A 85 6.74 13.72 -19.30
N SER A 86 6.22 12.49 -19.25
CA SER A 86 6.82 11.39 -18.47
C SER A 86 8.28 11.15 -18.87
N ARG A 87 8.55 11.05 -20.18
CA ARG A 87 9.90 10.94 -20.75
C ARG A 87 10.80 12.14 -20.43
N ASP A 88 10.29 13.36 -20.50
CA ASP A 88 11.05 14.59 -20.15
C ASP A 88 11.44 14.63 -18.66
N TYR A 89 10.67 13.98 -17.78
CA TYR A 89 10.99 13.76 -16.36
C TYR A 89 11.74 12.44 -16.09
N GLY A 90 12.20 11.72 -17.12
CA GLY A 90 12.95 10.47 -16.95
C GLY A 90 12.16 9.40 -16.18
N THR A 91 10.84 9.38 -16.34
CA THR A 91 9.91 8.47 -15.67
C THR A 91 9.12 7.70 -16.72
N SER A 92 8.78 6.44 -16.42
CA SER A 92 7.93 5.65 -17.31
C SER A 92 6.53 6.26 -17.43
N HIS A 93 5.99 6.22 -18.66
CA HIS A 93 4.60 6.57 -18.96
C HIS A 93 3.61 5.70 -18.18
N GLU A 94 3.93 4.42 -17.95
CA GLU A 94 3.06 3.51 -17.18
C GLU A 94 2.98 3.92 -15.70
N LEU A 95 4.12 4.12 -15.05
CA LEU A 95 4.20 4.62 -13.67
C LEU A 95 3.54 6.00 -13.52
N ALA A 96 3.76 6.89 -14.49
CA ALA A 96 3.14 8.19 -14.53
C ALA A 96 1.62 8.11 -14.72
N ARG A 97 1.11 7.20 -15.57
CA ARG A 97 -0.31 6.97 -15.85
C ARG A 97 -1.02 6.36 -14.66
N LYS A 98 -0.39 5.39 -14.01
CA LYS A 98 -0.82 4.79 -12.73
C LYS A 98 -0.90 5.84 -11.61
N TYR A 99 0.04 6.79 -11.58
CA TYR A 99 -0.01 7.94 -10.68
C TYR A 99 -1.15 8.93 -11.04
N ASN A 100 -1.24 9.35 -12.30
CA ASN A 100 -2.17 10.37 -12.79
C ASN A 100 -3.65 9.94 -12.66
N GLY A 101 -3.97 8.69 -13.02
CA GLY A 101 -5.30 8.11 -12.84
C GLY A 101 -5.55 7.47 -11.46
N GLY A 102 -4.56 7.40 -10.58
CA GLY A 102 -4.66 6.74 -9.28
C GLY A 102 -5.52 7.49 -8.28
N SER A 103 -6.12 6.76 -7.32
CA SER A 103 -6.77 7.39 -6.18
C SER A 103 -5.72 8.09 -5.29
N GLN A 104 -6.14 8.98 -4.39
CA GLN A 104 -5.20 9.64 -3.48
C GLN A 104 -4.36 8.63 -2.67
N ALA A 105 -4.96 7.53 -2.22
CA ALA A 105 -4.27 6.46 -1.48
C ALA A 105 -3.32 5.61 -2.35
N ASP A 106 -3.47 5.65 -3.67
CA ASP A 106 -2.54 5.01 -4.62
C ASP A 106 -1.43 6.00 -5.00
N LYS A 107 -1.76 7.27 -5.25
CA LYS A 107 -0.80 8.37 -5.41
C LYS A 107 0.17 8.46 -4.22
N ASP A 108 -0.34 8.39 -3.00
CA ASP A 108 0.49 8.48 -1.79
C ASP A 108 1.35 7.22 -1.60
N ARG A 109 0.84 6.03 -1.95
CA ARG A 109 1.63 4.78 -1.99
C ARG A 109 2.72 4.81 -3.06
N THR A 110 2.43 5.35 -4.24
CA THR A 110 3.39 5.51 -5.34
C THR A 110 4.46 6.55 -5.01
N LYS A 111 4.10 7.67 -4.37
CA LYS A 111 5.06 8.63 -3.78
C LYS A 111 5.96 7.94 -2.76
N GLN A 112 5.40 7.15 -1.85
CA GLN A 112 6.17 6.41 -0.85
C GLN A 112 7.13 5.41 -1.51
N GLY A 113 6.65 4.63 -2.49
CA GLY A 113 7.47 3.68 -3.25
C GLY A 113 8.65 4.36 -3.95
N VAL A 114 8.37 5.39 -4.77
CA VAL A 114 9.40 6.19 -5.47
C VAL A 114 10.39 6.84 -4.50
N ASN A 115 9.91 7.46 -3.43
CA ASN A 115 10.79 8.10 -2.46
C ASN A 115 11.68 7.07 -1.76
N THR A 116 11.14 5.92 -1.34
CA THR A 116 11.91 4.83 -0.70
C THR A 116 12.96 4.26 -1.66
N ALA A 117 12.62 4.12 -2.94
CA ALA A 117 13.54 3.67 -3.99
C ALA A 117 14.68 4.66 -4.22
N LEU A 118 14.39 5.97 -4.31
CA LEU A 118 15.41 7.02 -4.43
C LEU A 118 16.30 7.09 -3.18
N ASP A 119 15.71 6.91 -2.00
CA ASP A 119 16.43 6.84 -0.72
C ASP A 119 17.35 5.62 -0.62
N TRP A 120 17.02 4.53 -1.31
CA TRP A 120 17.89 3.37 -1.48
C TRP A 120 18.98 3.63 -2.53
N GLU A 121 18.63 4.19 -3.69
CA GLU A 121 19.55 4.43 -4.81
C GLU A 121 20.69 5.38 -4.43
N ALA A 122 20.39 6.37 -3.57
CA ALA A 122 21.37 7.27 -2.96
C ALA A 122 22.35 6.58 -1.99
N LYS A 123 21.96 5.45 -1.37
CA LYS A 123 22.74 4.70 -0.37
C LYS A 123 23.39 3.44 -0.96
N ALA A 124 22.91 2.96 -2.10
CA ALA A 124 23.35 1.73 -2.75
C ALA A 124 24.82 1.77 -3.20
N THR A 125 25.48 0.62 -3.17
CA THR A 125 26.80 0.41 -3.78
C THR A 125 26.71 0.25 -5.30
N ASN A 126 27.84 0.37 -5.99
CA ASN A 126 27.90 0.12 -7.44
C ASN A 126 27.54 -1.33 -7.82
N SER A 127 27.83 -2.30 -6.94
CA SER A 127 27.44 -3.71 -7.15
C SER A 127 25.92 -3.89 -7.03
N GLN A 128 25.28 -3.27 -6.03
CA GLN A 128 23.83 -3.29 -5.89
C GLN A 128 23.12 -2.61 -7.07
N ARG A 129 23.59 -1.44 -7.52
CA ARG A 129 23.07 -0.79 -8.74
C ARG A 129 23.35 -1.59 -10.02
N ALA A 130 24.37 -2.43 -10.07
CA ALA A 130 24.60 -3.34 -11.20
C ALA A 130 23.58 -4.48 -11.21
N ALA A 131 23.43 -5.20 -10.09
CA ALA A 131 22.47 -6.30 -9.96
C ALA A 131 21.01 -5.85 -10.20
N GLN A 132 20.64 -4.64 -9.75
CA GLN A 132 19.31 -4.09 -10.03
C GLN A 132 19.07 -3.84 -11.52
N ARG A 133 20.08 -3.35 -12.26
CA ARG A 133 19.99 -3.13 -13.71
C ARG A 133 19.95 -4.45 -14.48
N GLU A 134 20.75 -5.43 -14.08
CA GLU A 134 20.73 -6.78 -14.64
C GLU A 134 19.33 -7.42 -14.47
N ALA A 135 18.70 -7.26 -13.31
CA ALA A 135 17.32 -7.69 -13.09
C ALA A 135 16.31 -6.92 -13.96
N ALA A 136 16.44 -5.58 -14.07
CA ALA A 136 15.56 -4.76 -14.91
C ALA A 136 15.68 -5.09 -16.41
N GLU A 137 16.90 -5.32 -16.90
CA GLU A 137 17.17 -5.76 -18.27
C GLU A 137 16.56 -7.14 -18.53
N LYS A 138 16.75 -8.11 -17.61
CA LYS A 138 16.17 -9.46 -17.73
C LYS A 138 14.64 -9.48 -17.67
N ILE A 139 14.03 -8.62 -16.84
CA ILE A 139 12.58 -8.40 -16.85
C ILE A 139 12.12 -7.79 -18.18
N GLY A 140 12.93 -6.91 -18.79
CA GLY A 140 12.75 -6.44 -20.16
C GLY A 140 12.71 -7.58 -21.19
N ASP A 141 13.58 -8.58 -21.07
CA ASP A 141 13.54 -9.77 -21.93
C ASP A 141 12.22 -10.56 -21.77
N TYR A 142 11.78 -10.84 -20.54
CA TYR A 142 10.50 -11.53 -20.30
C TYR A 142 9.28 -10.73 -20.78
N LYS A 143 9.27 -9.40 -20.58
CA LYS A 143 8.21 -8.52 -21.10
C LYS A 143 8.28 -8.39 -22.63
N THR A 144 9.43 -8.61 -23.27
CA THR A 144 9.52 -8.67 -24.75
C THR A 144 9.01 -10.01 -25.27
N ALA A 145 9.50 -11.13 -24.73
CA ALA A 145 9.12 -12.48 -25.15
C ALA A 145 7.62 -12.76 -24.95
N SER A 146 7.01 -12.29 -23.85
CA SER A 146 5.57 -12.42 -23.61
C SER A 146 4.69 -11.60 -24.56
N ASN A 147 5.23 -10.57 -25.20
CA ASN A 147 4.54 -9.80 -26.23
C ASN A 147 4.81 -10.31 -27.66
N GLY A 148 5.86 -11.12 -27.88
CA GLY A 148 6.23 -11.70 -29.19
C GLY A 148 5.09 -12.29 -30.02
N PRO A 149 4.16 -13.09 -29.45
CA PRO A 149 3.01 -13.63 -30.18
C PRO A 149 2.07 -12.56 -30.74
N LYS A 150 1.95 -11.40 -30.08
CA LYS A 150 1.12 -10.27 -30.55
C LYS A 150 1.67 -9.64 -31.83
N PHE A 151 2.96 -9.87 -32.11
CA PHE A 151 3.66 -9.44 -33.32
C PHE A 151 3.91 -10.59 -34.31
N GLY A 152 3.39 -11.80 -34.04
CA GLY A 152 3.48 -12.96 -34.93
C GLY A 152 4.83 -13.69 -34.95
N GLY A 153 5.73 -13.43 -34.00
CA GLY A 153 6.99 -14.18 -33.84
C GLY A 153 6.89 -15.33 -32.84
N SER A 154 7.89 -16.22 -32.82
CA SER A 154 7.98 -17.27 -31.79
C SER A 154 8.44 -16.71 -30.45
N TYR A 155 8.08 -17.38 -29.36
CA TYR A 155 8.63 -17.11 -28.02
C TYR A 155 10.17 -17.30 -27.96
N ASP A 156 10.72 -18.17 -28.82
CA ASP A 156 12.14 -18.53 -28.84
C ASP A 156 13.06 -17.45 -29.43
N ASP A 157 12.50 -16.42 -30.07
CA ASP A 157 13.22 -15.45 -30.93
C ASP A 157 13.02 -13.98 -30.47
N MET A 158 12.53 -13.79 -29.24
CA MET A 158 11.96 -12.51 -28.75
C MET A 158 12.56 -12.00 -27.43
N GLY A 159 13.80 -12.36 -27.09
CA GLY A 159 14.54 -11.81 -25.94
C GLY A 159 15.84 -12.56 -25.63
N ASN A 160 16.67 -12.04 -24.72
CA ASN A 160 17.89 -12.70 -24.23
C ASN A 160 17.58 -13.78 -23.16
N LEU A 161 16.53 -14.57 -23.40
CA LEU A 161 16.16 -15.71 -22.58
C LEU A 161 16.85 -16.97 -23.12
N THR A 162 17.40 -17.79 -22.21
CA THR A 162 17.86 -19.13 -22.57
C THR A 162 16.66 -20.05 -22.84
N PRO A 163 16.82 -21.11 -23.66
CA PRO A 163 15.72 -22.05 -23.92
C PRO A 163 15.09 -22.67 -22.66
N GLY A 164 15.89 -22.81 -21.58
CA GLY A 164 15.39 -23.26 -20.28
C GLY A 164 14.50 -22.22 -19.59
N GLU A 165 14.88 -20.94 -19.63
CA GLU A 165 14.07 -19.84 -19.10
C GLU A 165 12.78 -19.64 -19.90
N THR A 166 12.85 -19.69 -21.23
CA THR A 166 11.67 -19.63 -22.12
C THR A 166 10.71 -20.77 -21.82
N ALA A 167 11.20 -22.02 -21.75
CA ALA A 167 10.38 -23.18 -21.42
C ALA A 167 9.77 -23.10 -20.01
N SER A 168 10.56 -22.73 -18.99
CA SER A 168 10.07 -22.64 -17.60
C SER A 168 9.12 -21.46 -17.36
N PHE A 169 9.22 -20.37 -18.12
CA PHE A 169 8.33 -19.21 -17.98
C PHE A 169 7.05 -19.34 -18.82
N PHE A 170 7.13 -19.76 -20.09
CA PHE A 170 5.96 -19.86 -20.97
C PHE A 170 5.25 -21.21 -20.96
N HIS A 171 5.92 -22.28 -20.52
CA HIS A 171 5.38 -23.64 -20.50
C HIS A 171 5.52 -24.35 -19.14
N GLY A 172 6.08 -23.66 -18.14
CA GLY A 172 6.15 -24.13 -16.76
C GLY A 172 4.88 -23.86 -15.95
N THR A 173 4.80 -24.49 -14.78
CA THR A 173 3.70 -24.31 -13.82
C THR A 173 3.73 -22.89 -13.19
N PRO A 174 2.64 -22.43 -12.54
CA PRO A 174 2.65 -21.14 -11.83
C PRO A 174 3.79 -21.01 -10.82
N GLU A 175 4.16 -22.11 -10.15
CA GLU A 175 5.27 -22.17 -9.21
C GLU A 175 6.62 -21.98 -9.89
N ALA A 176 6.81 -22.55 -11.09
CA ALA A 176 8.01 -22.32 -11.90
C ALA A 176 8.12 -20.87 -12.37
N ARG A 177 7.01 -20.25 -12.80
CA ARG A 177 6.96 -18.82 -13.14
C ARG A 177 7.30 -17.95 -11.93
N LYS A 178 6.71 -18.25 -10.77
CA LYS A 178 6.96 -17.55 -9.49
C LYS A 178 8.40 -17.73 -8.99
N ALA A 179 9.01 -18.90 -9.19
CA ALA A 179 10.41 -19.15 -8.84
C ALA A 179 11.42 -18.38 -9.71
N ILE A 180 11.05 -18.05 -10.95
CA ILE A 180 11.81 -17.15 -11.83
C ILE A 180 11.63 -15.68 -11.42
N ALA A 181 10.38 -15.26 -11.15
CA ALA A 181 10.07 -13.88 -10.84
C ALA A 181 10.58 -13.43 -9.45
N ALA A 182 10.46 -14.27 -8.42
CA ALA A 182 10.84 -13.92 -7.05
C ALA A 182 12.28 -13.37 -6.87
N PRO A 183 13.36 -14.00 -7.40
CA PRO A 183 14.71 -13.44 -7.31
C PRO A 183 14.87 -12.16 -8.14
N LEU A 184 14.16 -12.04 -9.27
CA LEU A 184 14.21 -10.84 -10.12
C LEU A 184 13.53 -9.65 -9.44
N ASN A 185 12.33 -9.80 -8.88
CA ASN A 185 11.65 -8.72 -8.16
C ASN A 185 12.44 -8.32 -6.89
N ALA A 186 13.05 -9.28 -6.18
CA ALA A 186 13.91 -9.01 -5.03
C ALA A 186 15.18 -8.22 -5.39
N ALA A 187 15.73 -8.44 -6.60
CA ALA A 187 16.87 -7.68 -7.12
C ALA A 187 16.46 -6.33 -7.75
N LEU A 188 15.23 -6.23 -8.30
CA LEU A 188 14.65 -5.04 -8.90
C LEU A 188 14.22 -4.01 -7.85
N GLN A 189 13.58 -4.46 -6.77
CA GLN A 189 13.01 -3.64 -5.70
C GLN A 189 13.63 -3.90 -4.30
N PRO A 190 14.97 -3.87 -4.13
CA PRO A 190 15.67 -4.17 -2.87
C PRO A 190 15.43 -3.16 -1.73
N TRP A 191 14.53 -2.18 -1.91
CA TRP A 191 14.02 -1.28 -0.89
C TRP A 191 12.67 -1.70 -0.31
N LEU A 192 11.93 -2.60 -0.98
CA LEU A 192 10.75 -3.21 -0.37
C LEU A 192 11.20 -4.27 0.65
N PRO A 193 10.47 -4.44 1.77
CA PRO A 193 10.71 -5.58 2.64
C PRO A 193 10.43 -6.86 1.85
N ALA A 194 11.42 -7.76 1.79
CA ALA A 194 11.30 -9.01 1.05
C ALA A 194 9.96 -9.70 1.36
N PRO A 195 9.18 -10.11 0.34
CA PRO A 195 7.83 -10.62 0.54
C PRO A 195 7.89 -11.81 1.49
N ARG A 196 7.19 -11.69 2.62
CA ARG A 196 7.16 -12.72 3.66
C ARG A 196 6.40 -13.93 3.11
N MET A 197 7.13 -14.85 2.48
CA MET A 197 6.64 -16.22 2.30
C MET A 197 6.15 -16.69 3.66
N THR A 198 4.88 -17.09 3.71
CA THR A 198 4.24 -17.44 4.96
C THR A 198 4.81 -18.78 5.42
N ALA A 199 4.77 -19.06 6.73
CA ALA A 199 5.29 -20.33 7.25
C ALA A 199 4.54 -21.57 6.73
N ILE A 200 3.44 -21.38 6.00
CA ILE A 200 2.67 -22.40 5.28
C ILE A 200 3.42 -22.86 4.02
N ASP A 201 3.99 -21.91 3.25
CA ASP A 201 4.63 -22.14 1.94
C ASP A 201 5.90 -23.02 2.00
N HIS A 202 6.43 -23.30 3.21
CA HIS A 202 7.77 -23.82 3.39
C HIS A 202 7.85 -25.34 3.69
N TRP A 203 6.71 -26.01 3.90
CA TRP A 203 6.64 -27.43 4.32
C TRP A 203 6.39 -28.41 3.18
N ASP A 204 5.71 -28.00 2.10
CA ASP A 204 5.31 -28.91 1.01
C ASP A 204 6.34 -29.07 -0.13
N LEU A 205 7.45 -28.32 -0.11
CA LEU A 205 8.52 -28.46 -1.10
C LEU A 205 9.13 -29.88 -1.06
N THR A 206 9.16 -30.56 -2.19
CA THR A 206 9.82 -31.87 -2.35
C THR A 206 11.33 -31.78 -2.15
N GLU A 207 12.01 -32.92 -1.93
CA GLU A 207 13.48 -32.94 -1.86
C GLU A 207 14.12 -32.57 -3.21
N GLU A 208 13.42 -32.77 -4.33
CA GLU A 208 13.91 -32.41 -5.66
C GLU A 208 13.84 -30.90 -5.91
N GLU A 209 12.76 -30.23 -5.48
CA GLU A 209 12.68 -28.76 -5.51
C GLU A 209 13.69 -28.12 -4.55
N ARG A 210 13.85 -28.67 -3.33
CA ARG A 210 14.87 -28.22 -2.38
C ARG A 210 16.30 -28.46 -2.90
N LYS A 211 16.52 -29.51 -3.71
CA LYS A 211 17.78 -29.73 -4.43
C LYS A 211 17.97 -28.74 -5.58
N ASN A 212 16.92 -28.41 -6.33
CA ASN A 212 16.98 -27.42 -7.41
C ASN A 212 17.25 -26.00 -6.88
N GLN A 213 16.63 -25.58 -5.76
CA GLN A 213 16.95 -24.31 -5.09
C GLN A 213 18.42 -24.26 -4.64
N ARG A 214 18.96 -25.34 -4.06
CA ARG A 214 20.39 -25.44 -3.71
C ARG A 214 21.29 -25.36 -4.96
N ASN A 215 20.86 -25.96 -6.08
CA ASN A 215 21.60 -25.91 -7.34
C ASN A 215 21.61 -24.50 -7.96
N LEU A 216 20.50 -23.75 -7.94
CA LEU A 216 20.48 -22.35 -8.40
C LEU A 216 21.37 -21.45 -7.51
N ALA A 217 21.28 -21.60 -6.19
CA ALA A 217 22.14 -20.86 -5.27
C ALA A 217 23.64 -21.18 -5.48
N GLY A 218 23.96 -22.43 -5.85
CA GLY A 218 25.31 -22.84 -6.25
C GLY A 218 25.74 -22.28 -7.61
N ALA A 219 24.85 -22.22 -8.59
CA ALA A 219 25.12 -21.73 -9.94
C ALA A 219 25.45 -20.23 -9.99
N ILE A 220 24.80 -19.43 -9.13
CA ILE A 220 25.10 -17.99 -8.96
C ILE A 220 26.50 -17.78 -8.33
N SER A 221 27.08 -18.81 -7.72
CA SER A 221 28.33 -18.74 -6.96
C SER A 221 29.45 -19.66 -7.48
N LEU A 222 29.75 -19.66 -8.79
CA LEU A 222 31.07 -20.11 -9.29
C LEU A 222 31.40 -19.73 -10.76
N THR A 223 32.12 -18.62 -10.95
CA THR A 223 33.05 -18.46 -12.11
C THR A 223 34.35 -17.78 -11.65
N PRO A 224 35.54 -18.36 -11.90
CA PRO A 224 36.82 -17.77 -11.48
C PRO A 224 37.41 -16.84 -12.55
N TYR A 225 38.17 -15.83 -12.14
CA TYR A 225 39.13 -15.16 -13.01
C TYR A 225 40.43 -14.85 -12.25
N GLN A 226 41.57 -15.25 -12.81
CA GLN A 226 42.91 -15.02 -12.25
C GLN A 226 43.76 -14.18 -13.21
N ASP A 227 44.73 -13.46 -12.61
CA ASP A 227 45.89 -12.82 -13.24
C ASP A 227 45.64 -11.90 -14.45
N PHE A 228 45.69 -10.59 -14.20
CA PHE A 228 46.79 -9.81 -14.76
C PHE A 228 47.31 -8.77 -13.75
N LYS A 229 48.61 -8.42 -13.85
CA LYS A 229 49.36 -7.75 -12.78
C LYS A 229 49.64 -6.27 -13.09
N ASN A 230 49.57 -5.41 -12.06
CA ASN A 230 50.74 -4.86 -11.32
C ASN A 230 50.63 -3.37 -10.89
N LYS A 231 51.33 -3.01 -9.81
CA LYS A 231 51.71 -1.66 -9.30
C LYS A 231 50.56 -0.75 -8.78
N ASN A 232 50.20 -0.70 -7.48
CA ASN A 232 50.93 -0.38 -6.23
C ASN A 232 50.84 1.12 -5.79
N THR A 233 50.90 1.36 -4.47
CA THR A 233 50.74 2.62 -3.71
C THR A 233 49.29 3.17 -3.61
N GLY A 234 48.73 3.51 -2.45
CA GLY A 234 49.01 3.05 -1.07
C GLY A 234 49.04 4.15 0.02
N ARG A 235 48.07 4.14 0.95
CA ARG A 235 48.14 4.70 2.33
C ARG A 235 46.94 4.22 3.19
N GLN A 236 46.96 4.53 4.49
CA GLN A 236 46.18 3.85 5.56
C GLN A 236 45.23 4.79 6.34
N TYR A 237 44.52 4.19 7.32
CA TYR A 237 43.80 4.76 8.48
C TYR A 237 42.34 5.23 8.30
N ALA A 238 41.43 5.15 9.28
CA ALA A 238 41.19 4.20 10.40
C ALA A 238 39.90 4.57 11.18
N ASN A 239 39.10 3.58 11.63
CA ASN A 239 38.04 3.69 12.69
C ASN A 239 36.87 4.70 12.40
N SER A 240 35.77 4.85 13.17
CA SER A 240 34.80 3.96 13.90
C SER A 240 33.63 4.85 14.42
N GLY A 241 32.39 4.43 14.71
CA GLY A 241 31.68 3.14 14.62
C GLY A 241 30.36 3.13 15.44
N GLU A 242 29.49 2.13 15.22
CA GLU A 242 28.35 1.65 16.06
C GLU A 242 27.06 2.49 16.33
N LEU A 243 25.91 1.75 16.31
CA LEU A 243 24.66 1.80 17.12
C LEU A 243 23.56 2.92 17.02
N MET A 244 22.37 2.52 16.51
CA MET A 244 20.97 2.47 17.06
C MET A 244 20.54 3.29 18.35
N THR A 245 19.26 3.64 18.69
CA THR A 245 17.86 3.20 18.31
C THR A 245 16.69 4.18 18.74
N ASP A 246 15.52 4.16 18.05
CA ASP A 246 14.05 4.22 18.40
C ASP A 246 13.25 5.15 19.43
N ALA A 247 12.02 5.57 19.00
CA ALA A 247 10.64 5.54 19.67
C ALA A 247 9.86 6.75 20.38
N GLN A 248 8.56 6.53 20.81
CA GLN A 248 7.31 7.40 20.92
C GLN A 248 6.44 7.31 22.26
N GLU A 249 5.26 7.96 22.60
CA GLU A 249 4.51 9.25 22.30
C GLU A 249 3.23 9.59 23.26
N PRO A 250 1.88 9.84 22.94
CA PRO A 250 0.99 10.86 23.66
C PRO A 250 -0.51 10.52 24.12
N THR A 251 -1.38 11.46 24.69
CA THR A 251 -2.85 11.91 24.36
C THR A 251 -4.06 12.46 25.34
N PHE A 252 -4.63 13.73 25.25
CA PHE A 252 -6.11 14.28 25.41
C PHE A 252 -6.89 14.92 26.71
N SER A 253 -8.25 15.29 26.74
CA SER A 253 -9.11 16.01 27.86
C SER A 253 -10.76 16.04 27.82
N SER A 254 -11.64 16.34 28.88
CA SER A 254 -13.22 16.28 28.96
C SER A 254 -14.10 16.69 30.28
N GLU A 255 -15.48 16.68 30.60
CA GLU A 255 -16.95 16.42 30.11
C GLU A 255 -18.11 16.95 31.09
N THR A 256 -19.34 16.34 31.20
CA THR A 256 -20.73 16.81 31.63
C THR A 256 -21.79 15.69 32.07
N PRO A 257 -23.13 15.99 32.32
CA PRO A 257 -24.30 15.02 32.38
C PRO A 257 -25.76 15.49 31.90
N PRO A 258 -26.77 14.58 31.57
CA PRO A 258 -28.17 14.85 31.05
C PRO A 258 -29.34 14.19 31.89
N PRO A 259 -30.55 13.65 31.43
CA PRO A 259 -31.47 13.72 30.23
C PRO A 259 -33.04 13.82 30.53
N GLY A 260 -34.00 13.50 29.60
CA GLY A 260 -35.42 13.05 29.92
C GLY A 260 -36.65 13.18 28.93
N GLU A 261 -37.18 12.03 28.40
CA GLU A 261 -38.59 11.62 27.94
C GLU A 261 -39.44 12.34 26.80
N PRO A 262 -40.44 11.65 26.12
CA PRO A 262 -40.74 11.84 24.66
C PRO A 262 -42.23 11.87 24.13
N THR A 263 -42.46 11.73 22.81
CA THR A 263 -43.77 11.69 22.06
C THR A 263 -43.73 10.78 20.77
N PRO A 264 -44.83 10.47 20.02
CA PRO A 264 -45.05 9.16 19.34
C PRO A 264 -44.62 8.96 17.86
N HIS A 265 -44.68 7.70 17.38
CA HIS A 265 -44.14 7.20 16.10
C HIS A 265 -45.16 6.83 14.97
N PRO A 266 -44.73 6.80 13.69
CA PRO A 266 -45.51 6.38 12.52
C PRO A 266 -45.38 4.88 12.15
N ARG A 267 -46.12 4.45 11.11
CA ARG A 267 -46.36 3.03 10.72
C ARG A 267 -45.13 2.33 10.13
N HIS A 268 -45.02 1.02 10.37
CA HIS A 268 -44.06 0.13 9.70
C HIS A 268 -44.21 0.17 8.17
N ARG A 269 -43.09 0.42 7.48
CA ARG A 269 -42.76 -0.26 6.22
C ARG A 269 -41.94 -1.51 6.54
N ASP A 270 -41.78 -2.37 5.55
CA ASP A 270 -41.00 -3.61 5.65
C ASP A 270 -39.60 -3.32 6.21
N LEU A 271 -39.31 -3.88 7.39
CA LEU A 271 -37.97 -3.82 7.95
C LEU A 271 -37.06 -4.72 7.12
N PRO A 272 -35.83 -4.29 6.77
CA PRO A 272 -34.88 -5.16 6.12
C PRO A 272 -34.62 -6.39 7.00
N PRO A 273 -34.33 -7.57 6.40
CA PRO A 273 -34.04 -8.77 7.16
C PRO A 273 -32.91 -8.49 8.16
N VAL A 274 -33.11 -8.89 9.42
CA VAL A 274 -32.11 -8.74 10.47
C VAL A 274 -30.85 -9.48 10.05
N ASP A 275 -29.70 -8.80 10.13
CA ASP A 275 -28.41 -9.45 9.84
C ASP A 275 -28.11 -10.49 10.92
N THR A 276 -28.41 -11.75 10.62
CA THR A 276 -28.22 -12.90 11.52
C THR A 276 -26.79 -13.45 11.48
N ARG A 277 -25.85 -12.81 10.77
CA ARG A 277 -24.47 -13.30 10.71
C ARG A 277 -23.84 -13.33 12.11
N PRO A 278 -23.16 -14.42 12.49
CA PRO A 278 -22.43 -14.46 13.74
C PRO A 278 -21.37 -13.37 13.73
N TYR A 279 -21.13 -12.77 14.90
CA TYR A 279 -20.02 -11.86 15.07
C TYR A 279 -18.74 -12.67 15.22
N THR A 280 -17.77 -12.40 14.36
CA THR A 280 -16.40 -12.90 14.49
C THR A 280 -15.57 -11.83 15.18
N THR A 281 -14.88 -12.20 16.26
CA THR A 281 -13.85 -11.35 16.89
C THR A 281 -12.72 -11.10 15.89
N PRO A 282 -12.37 -9.84 15.59
CA PRO A 282 -11.31 -9.51 14.65
C PRO A 282 -9.93 -10.01 15.09
N ASP A 283 -9.09 -10.33 14.10
CA ASP A 283 -7.70 -10.69 14.35
C ASP A 283 -6.87 -9.47 14.77
N SER A 284 -5.78 -9.72 15.51
CA SER A 284 -4.82 -8.67 15.89
C SER A 284 -4.24 -7.92 14.69
N TRP A 285 -4.01 -8.61 13.56
CA TRP A 285 -3.45 -8.00 12.35
C TRP A 285 -4.50 -7.17 11.59
N GLU A 286 -5.77 -7.63 11.56
CA GLU A 286 -6.88 -6.87 10.98
C GLU A 286 -7.09 -5.58 11.76
N MET A 287 -7.09 -5.67 13.09
CA MET A 287 -7.18 -4.50 13.96
C MET A 287 -6.03 -3.52 13.76
N ASP A 288 -4.78 -3.97 13.65
CA ASP A 288 -3.65 -3.07 13.37
C ASP A 288 -3.72 -2.45 11.97
N TYR A 289 -4.13 -3.20 10.94
CA TYR A 289 -4.37 -2.66 9.59
C TYR A 289 -5.45 -1.57 9.61
N VAL A 290 -6.62 -1.88 10.17
CA VAL A 290 -7.75 -0.96 10.34
C VAL A 290 -7.35 0.25 11.17
N ILE A 291 -6.43 0.10 12.12
CA ILE A 291 -5.94 1.20 12.94
C ILE A 291 -4.94 2.11 12.20
N GLY A 292 -3.94 1.55 11.51
CA GLY A 292 -2.91 2.33 10.81
C GLY A 292 -3.46 3.09 9.60
N VAL A 293 -4.06 2.37 8.65
CA VAL A 293 -4.55 2.86 7.35
C VAL A 293 -5.59 4.00 7.48
N LEU A 294 -6.24 4.10 8.63
CA LEU A 294 -7.25 5.13 8.90
C LEU A 294 -6.75 6.24 9.85
N ASP A 295 -5.57 6.12 10.47
CA ASP A 295 -4.90 7.26 11.12
C ASP A 295 -4.19 8.12 10.05
N GLU A 296 -3.82 7.55 8.89
CA GLU A 296 -3.39 8.31 7.71
C GLU A 296 -4.49 9.27 7.21
N LEU A 297 -5.71 8.76 6.99
CA LEU A 297 -6.82 9.57 6.46
C LEU A 297 -7.33 10.62 7.45
N PHE A 298 -7.39 10.27 8.75
CA PHE A 298 -7.91 11.15 9.80
C PHE A 298 -7.12 10.98 11.11
N PRO A 299 -5.91 11.57 11.22
CA PRO A 299 -5.01 11.40 12.36
C PRO A 299 -5.72 11.49 13.71
N SER A 300 -5.48 10.50 14.58
CA SER A 300 -6.16 10.37 15.87
C SER A 300 -5.21 10.38 17.06
N ASN A 301 -3.90 10.51 16.82
CA ASN A 301 -2.84 10.32 17.80
C ASN A 301 -3.02 8.98 18.56
N GLY A 302 -3.45 7.93 17.85
CA GLY A 302 -3.77 6.62 18.44
C GLY A 302 -5.08 6.54 19.26
N LEU A 303 -5.91 7.59 19.31
CA LEU A 303 -7.21 7.56 20.00
C LEU A 303 -8.06 6.38 19.60
N MET A 304 -8.15 6.11 18.29
CA MET A 304 -9.02 5.05 17.81
C MET A 304 -8.57 3.67 18.35
N LYS A 305 -7.26 3.41 18.50
CA LYS A 305 -6.78 2.18 19.16
C LYS A 305 -7.24 2.11 20.62
N ARG A 306 -7.11 3.23 21.35
CA ARG A 306 -7.53 3.29 22.76
C ARG A 306 -9.05 3.21 22.94
N ILE A 307 -9.86 3.75 22.02
CA ILE A 307 -11.32 3.55 21.98
C ILE A 307 -11.66 2.09 21.71
N ALA A 308 -11.02 1.43 20.74
CA ALA A 308 -11.26 0.01 20.47
C ALA A 308 -10.97 -0.87 21.71
N ILE A 309 -9.88 -0.58 22.43
CA ILE A 309 -9.57 -1.26 23.71
C ILE A 309 -10.61 -0.91 24.78
N ALA A 310 -10.92 0.37 24.97
CA ALA A 310 -11.75 0.84 26.08
C ALA A 310 -13.24 0.54 25.91
N GLU A 311 -13.75 0.37 24.70
CA GLU A 311 -15.13 -0.05 24.44
C GLU A 311 -15.27 -1.58 24.49
N SER A 312 -14.47 -2.30 23.69
CA SER A 312 -14.68 -3.72 23.35
C SER A 312 -13.46 -4.63 23.53
N GLN A 313 -12.33 -4.14 24.05
CA GLN A 313 -11.06 -4.87 24.11
C GLN A 313 -10.57 -5.33 22.72
N GLU A 314 -10.61 -4.43 21.72
CA GLU A 314 -10.39 -4.73 20.29
C GLU A 314 -11.36 -5.82 19.78
N GLY A 315 -12.62 -5.73 20.19
CA GLY A 315 -13.70 -6.60 19.75
C GLY A 315 -13.83 -7.93 20.50
N ARG A 316 -12.98 -8.18 21.51
CA ARG A 316 -12.91 -9.44 22.26
C ARG A 316 -13.91 -9.55 23.42
N HIS A 317 -14.47 -8.44 23.89
CA HIS A 317 -15.41 -8.42 25.01
C HIS A 317 -16.76 -9.07 24.59
N PRO A 318 -17.37 -9.97 25.41
CA PRO A 318 -18.59 -10.68 25.01
C PRO A 318 -19.75 -9.77 24.57
N ASP A 319 -19.95 -8.66 25.29
CA ASP A 319 -21.05 -7.71 25.01
C ASP A 319 -20.89 -6.91 23.71
N THR A 320 -19.74 -6.98 23.03
CA THR A 320 -19.48 -6.25 21.77
C THR A 320 -20.59 -6.49 20.75
N ALA A 321 -21.09 -7.72 20.71
CA ALA A 321 -22.04 -8.21 19.71
C ALA A 321 -23.36 -8.72 20.30
N ARG A 322 -23.86 -8.06 21.35
CA ARG A 322 -25.20 -8.32 21.92
C ARG A 322 -26.33 -8.25 20.86
N PRO A 323 -27.44 -8.98 21.02
CA PRO A 323 -28.57 -8.93 20.08
C PRO A 323 -29.14 -7.53 19.90
N GLY A 324 -29.57 -7.18 18.69
CA GLY A 324 -30.09 -5.84 18.35
C GLY A 324 -29.06 -4.71 18.37
N TYR A 325 -27.77 -5.01 18.61
CA TYR A 325 -26.69 -4.04 18.62
C TYR A 325 -25.66 -4.30 17.52
N HIS A 326 -25.32 -3.26 16.76
CA HIS A 326 -24.47 -3.39 15.57
C HIS A 326 -23.28 -2.43 15.53
N GLY A 327 -23.00 -1.67 16.60
CA GLY A 327 -21.91 -0.69 16.62
C GLY A 327 -20.48 -1.23 16.42
N GLY A 328 -20.29 -2.55 16.39
CA GLY A 328 -19.02 -3.23 16.12
C GLY A 328 -17.96 -3.01 17.20
N VAL A 329 -16.69 -3.20 16.85
CA VAL A 329 -15.53 -3.01 17.73
C VAL A 329 -15.53 -1.64 18.44
N PHE A 330 -15.96 -0.58 17.75
CA PHE A 330 -15.93 0.77 18.29
C PHE A 330 -17.22 1.14 19.04
N GLN A 331 -18.19 0.23 19.14
CA GLN A 331 -19.45 0.42 19.85
C GLN A 331 -20.19 1.72 19.45
N VAL A 332 -20.27 2.02 18.15
CA VAL A 332 -21.01 3.20 17.65
C VAL A 332 -22.52 2.96 17.74
N ASP A 333 -23.25 3.74 18.54
CA ASP A 333 -24.72 3.68 18.61
C ASP A 333 -25.40 4.06 17.29
N LYS A 334 -26.63 3.54 17.06
CA LYS A 334 -27.39 3.81 15.82
C LYS A 334 -27.65 5.31 15.61
N GLY A 335 -27.86 6.07 16.68
CA GLY A 335 -27.97 7.54 16.63
C GLY A 335 -26.66 8.20 16.17
N ALA A 336 -25.54 7.87 16.84
CA ALA A 336 -24.22 8.37 16.50
C ALA A 336 -23.81 8.04 15.05
N PHE A 337 -24.13 6.83 14.59
CA PHE A 337 -23.93 6.41 13.20
C PHE A 337 -24.74 7.26 12.21
N LEU A 338 -26.05 7.44 12.45
CA LEU A 338 -26.91 8.26 11.59
C LEU A 338 -26.46 9.73 11.53
N GLU A 339 -25.87 10.27 12.61
CA GLU A 339 -25.26 11.60 12.58
C GLU A 339 -24.04 11.68 11.64
N THR A 340 -23.26 10.60 11.48
CA THR A 340 -22.16 10.58 10.50
C THR A 340 -22.65 10.77 9.06
N GLN A 341 -23.86 10.29 8.75
CA GLN A 341 -24.51 10.40 7.44
C GLN A 341 -25.22 11.75 7.26
N LYS A 342 -25.94 12.23 8.28
CA LYS A 342 -26.77 13.45 8.21
C LYS A 342 -25.99 14.76 8.32
N GLN A 343 -24.93 14.81 9.14
CA GLN A 343 -24.26 16.07 9.46
C GLN A 343 -23.69 16.75 8.21
N SER A 344 -24.09 17.99 7.95
CA SER A 344 -23.65 18.77 6.79
C SER A 344 -22.15 19.07 6.83
N GLY A 345 -21.63 19.37 8.04
CA GLY A 345 -20.21 19.62 8.30
C GLY A 345 -19.28 18.42 8.13
N LEU A 346 -19.80 17.24 7.77
CA LEU A 346 -19.03 16.02 7.47
C LEU A 346 -18.99 15.66 5.97
N LYS A 347 -19.52 16.49 5.06
CA LYS A 347 -19.65 16.16 3.63
C LYS A 347 -18.31 15.70 3.00
N GLN A 348 -17.25 16.49 3.14
CA GLN A 348 -15.93 16.18 2.57
C GLN A 348 -15.32 14.90 3.18
N GLN A 349 -15.53 14.69 4.47
CA GLN A 349 -15.04 13.52 5.19
C GLN A 349 -15.78 12.26 4.71
N ARG A 350 -17.10 12.33 4.50
CA ARG A 350 -17.87 11.24 3.86
C ARG A 350 -17.39 10.94 2.45
N GLU A 351 -17.06 11.95 1.65
CA GLU A 351 -16.53 11.76 0.28
C GLU A 351 -15.16 11.06 0.28
N ILE A 352 -14.27 11.41 1.21
CA ILE A 352 -12.98 10.72 1.42
C ILE A 352 -13.21 9.26 1.83
N VAL A 353 -14.08 9.02 2.82
CA VAL A 353 -14.41 7.66 3.28
C VAL A 353 -15.01 6.83 2.16
N SER A 354 -15.97 7.38 1.41
CA SER A 354 -16.68 6.68 0.34
C SER A 354 -15.74 6.21 -0.76
N ARG A 355 -14.74 7.02 -1.10
CA ARG A 355 -13.65 6.61 -2.01
C ARG A 355 -12.80 5.48 -1.40
N ARG A 356 -12.42 5.56 -0.13
CA ARG A 356 -11.55 4.55 0.51
C ARG A 356 -12.18 3.16 0.59
N ILE A 357 -13.51 3.08 0.73
CA ILE A 357 -14.29 1.83 0.78
C ILE A 357 -14.98 1.47 -0.56
N ASN A 358 -14.75 2.26 -1.62
CA ASN A 358 -15.38 2.13 -2.93
C ASN A 358 -16.93 2.01 -2.91
N ARG A 359 -17.59 2.76 -2.00
CA ARG A 359 -19.04 2.74 -1.77
C ARG A 359 -19.49 4.01 -1.05
N ASP A 360 -20.65 4.56 -1.40
CA ASP A 360 -21.23 5.70 -0.69
C ASP A 360 -21.45 5.39 0.80
N TRP A 361 -20.85 6.19 1.69
CA TRP A 361 -21.03 6.10 3.13
C TRP A 361 -22.49 6.21 3.57
N ASN A 362 -23.35 6.93 2.82
CA ASN A 362 -24.78 7.03 3.14
C ASN A 362 -25.56 5.77 2.74
N SER A 363 -24.96 4.85 1.96
CA SER A 363 -25.50 3.52 1.65
C SER A 363 -25.08 2.44 2.66
N VAL A 364 -24.13 2.74 3.56
CA VAL A 364 -23.74 1.84 4.64
C VAL A 364 -24.88 1.76 5.65
N THR A 365 -25.21 0.55 6.11
CA THR A 365 -26.19 0.34 7.18
C THR A 365 -25.51 0.32 8.54
N TRP A 366 -26.25 0.58 9.62
CA TRP A 366 -25.70 0.43 10.97
C TRP A 366 -25.35 -1.03 11.26
N GLU A 367 -26.12 -1.93 10.64
CA GLU A 367 -26.06 -3.37 10.79
C GLU A 367 -24.71 -3.94 10.34
N GLU A 368 -24.11 -3.38 9.29
CA GLU A 368 -22.81 -3.79 8.72
C GLU A 368 -21.60 -3.45 9.60
N LEU A 369 -21.70 -2.47 10.50
CA LEU A 369 -20.61 -2.15 11.44
C LEU A 369 -20.32 -3.33 12.38
N ARG A 370 -21.30 -4.23 12.59
CA ARG A 370 -21.16 -5.45 13.38
C ARG A 370 -20.10 -6.38 12.81
N THR A 371 -20.08 -6.55 11.49
CA THR A 371 -19.20 -7.51 10.79
C THR A 371 -18.01 -6.84 10.10
N SER A 372 -17.80 -5.53 10.27
CA SER A 372 -16.69 -4.81 9.64
C SER A 372 -16.04 -3.85 10.64
N PRO A 373 -14.86 -4.20 11.19
CA PRO A 373 -14.06 -3.32 12.04
C PRO A 373 -13.67 -2.02 11.32
N LEU A 374 -13.45 -2.09 10.00
CA LEU A 374 -13.19 -0.92 9.16
C LEU A 374 -14.36 0.06 9.18
N LEU A 375 -15.60 -0.40 8.90
CA LEU A 375 -16.79 0.47 8.93
C LEU A 375 -17.09 0.96 10.35
N SER A 376 -16.94 0.11 11.36
CA SER A 376 -17.08 0.49 12.77
C SER A 376 -16.11 1.62 13.16
N ARG A 377 -14.83 1.53 12.76
CA ARG A 377 -13.84 2.59 13.00
C ARG A 377 -14.15 3.86 12.21
N LEU A 378 -14.56 3.75 10.95
CA LEU A 378 -14.89 4.88 10.10
C LEU A 378 -16.06 5.69 10.68
N ALA A 379 -17.11 5.02 11.12
CA ALA A 379 -18.24 5.64 11.81
C ALA A 379 -17.79 6.35 13.10
N ALA A 380 -16.99 5.66 13.92
CA ALA A 380 -16.46 6.22 15.16
C ALA A 380 -15.61 7.49 14.93
N ARG A 381 -14.76 7.48 13.90
CA ARG A 381 -13.89 8.62 13.58
C ARG A 381 -14.69 9.79 12.97
N LEU A 382 -15.64 9.52 12.08
CA LEU A 382 -16.57 10.52 11.54
C LEU A 382 -17.41 11.18 12.64
N TYR A 383 -17.92 10.39 13.58
CA TYR A 383 -18.71 10.88 14.72
C TYR A 383 -17.90 11.85 15.61
N LEU A 384 -16.58 11.66 15.72
CA LEU A 384 -15.70 12.62 16.39
C LEU A 384 -15.35 13.85 15.53
N LEU A 385 -15.22 13.69 14.21
CA LEU A 385 -14.87 14.80 13.30
C LEU A 385 -15.95 15.89 13.24
N ARG A 386 -17.24 15.56 13.48
CA ARG A 386 -18.34 16.54 13.49
C ARG A 386 -18.11 17.70 14.48
N LEU A 387 -17.36 17.45 15.56
CA LEU A 387 -17.15 18.39 16.66
C LEU A 387 -16.04 19.41 16.40
N LYS A 388 -15.17 19.17 15.41
CA LYS A 388 -14.03 20.03 15.02
C LYS A 388 -13.04 20.40 16.14
N LYS A 389 -13.12 19.75 17.31
CA LYS A 389 -12.18 19.94 18.41
C LYS A 389 -10.83 19.28 18.13
N ARG A 390 -9.74 19.88 18.63
CA ARG A 390 -8.41 19.27 18.58
C ARG A 390 -8.41 17.99 19.43
N ILE A 391 -7.63 17.05 18.94
CA ILE A 391 -7.18 15.79 19.52
C ILE A 391 -5.82 16.06 20.23
N PRO A 392 -5.73 16.18 21.58
CA PRO A 392 -4.48 16.58 22.28
C PRO A 392 -3.46 15.44 22.51
N GLN A 393 -2.50 15.62 23.46
CA GLN A 393 -1.22 14.86 23.47
C GLN A 393 -0.67 14.29 24.82
N ASP A 394 -1.46 14.11 25.89
CA ASP A 394 -1.08 13.37 27.15
C ASP A 394 -2.16 12.38 27.74
N ILE A 395 -1.87 11.07 27.94
CA ILE A 395 -2.86 9.95 28.26
C ILE A 395 -3.73 10.17 29.52
N ALA A 396 -3.53 11.24 30.29
CA ALA A 396 -4.46 11.62 31.37
C ALA A 396 -5.86 11.90 30.81
N GLY A 397 -5.95 12.43 29.58
CA GLY A 397 -7.14 12.29 28.76
C GLY A 397 -7.06 11.21 27.69
N GLN A 398 -7.87 11.34 26.65
CA GLN A 398 -8.51 10.24 25.90
C GLN A 398 -9.46 9.52 26.81
N ALA A 399 -8.95 8.99 27.91
CA ALA A 399 -9.70 8.69 29.11
C ALA A 399 -10.75 9.73 29.42
N GLU A 400 -10.30 10.97 29.44
CA GLU A 400 -11.17 12.12 29.29
C GLU A 400 -11.85 12.14 27.90
N TYR A 401 -11.27 12.70 26.82
CA TYR A 401 -12.00 13.02 25.56
C TYR A 401 -12.97 12.00 24.94
N TRP A 402 -12.72 10.70 25.09
CA TRP A 402 -13.67 9.66 24.74
C TRP A 402 -14.94 9.82 25.59
N LYS A 403 -14.80 9.90 26.91
CA LYS A 403 -15.77 10.44 27.86
C LYS A 403 -15.72 11.99 27.85
N ASP A 404 -15.71 12.64 26.67
CA ASP A 404 -16.22 14.01 26.36
C ASP A 404 -17.23 13.94 25.22
N HIS A 405 -16.85 13.15 24.20
CA HIS A 405 -17.30 13.32 22.83
C HIS A 405 -17.66 12.02 22.12
N TYR A 406 -17.45 10.91 22.80
CA TYR A 406 -17.64 9.57 22.26
C TYR A 406 -18.61 8.74 23.11
N ASN A 407 -18.22 8.40 24.34
CA ASN A 407 -19.04 7.67 25.30
C ASN A 407 -20.26 8.49 25.73
N GLY A 408 -20.10 9.82 25.74
CA GLY A 408 -21.14 10.75 26.09
C GLY A 408 -21.61 10.58 27.52
N ASP A 409 -22.79 11.14 27.77
CA ASP A 409 -23.10 11.81 29.01
C ASP A 409 -23.87 10.85 29.96
N ASP A 410 -24.93 10.24 29.43
CA ASP A 410 -25.56 8.99 29.89
C ASP A 410 -24.61 7.78 29.90
N GLY A 411 -23.44 7.91 29.25
CA GLY A 411 -22.47 6.84 29.08
C GLY A 411 -21.90 6.37 30.42
N ALA A 412 -22.15 5.09 30.76
CA ALA A 412 -21.59 4.41 31.94
C ALA A 412 -20.07 4.11 31.84
N GLY A 413 -19.36 4.84 30.99
CA GLY A 413 -17.92 4.98 31.00
C GLY A 413 -17.46 6.00 32.05
N THR A 414 -16.22 5.89 32.48
CA THR A 414 -15.56 6.94 33.27
C THR A 414 -14.12 7.09 32.80
N LYS A 415 -13.55 8.26 33.06
CA LYS A 415 -12.13 8.59 32.79
C LYS A 415 -11.21 7.49 33.34
N GLN A 416 -11.46 7.09 34.58
CA GLN A 416 -10.73 6.04 35.28
C GLN A 416 -10.96 4.65 34.67
N LYS A 417 -12.17 4.33 34.20
CA LYS A 417 -12.50 3.05 33.55
C LYS A 417 -11.79 2.88 32.20
N PHE A 418 -11.58 3.96 31.45
CA PHE A 418 -10.79 3.95 30.21
C PHE A 418 -9.30 3.68 30.50
N ILE A 419 -8.67 4.47 31.40
CA ILE A 419 -7.26 4.25 31.80
C ILE A 419 -7.07 2.84 32.36
N LYS A 420 -8.01 2.38 33.20
CA LYS A 420 -7.99 1.03 33.75
C LYS A 420 -8.07 -0.03 32.64
N ARG A 421 -9.03 0.08 31.71
CA ARG A 421 -9.15 -0.87 30.57
C ARG A 421 -7.90 -0.89 29.69
N LEU A 422 -7.19 0.23 29.52
CA LEU A 422 -5.91 0.27 28.82
C LEU A 422 -4.79 -0.43 29.60
N ASN A 423 -4.64 -0.14 30.89
CA ASN A 423 -3.59 -0.71 31.74
C ASN A 423 -3.79 -2.22 31.99
N GLU A 424 -5.03 -2.70 31.97
CA GLU A 424 -5.38 -4.12 32.08
C GLU A 424 -5.38 -4.86 30.73
N TYR A 425 -5.29 -4.14 29.59
CA TYR A 425 -5.33 -4.75 28.26
C TYR A 425 -4.06 -5.56 27.98
N LYS A 426 -4.24 -6.87 27.78
CA LYS A 426 -3.22 -7.81 27.32
C LYS A 426 -3.75 -8.42 26.02
N ARG A 427 -2.87 -8.47 25.01
CA ARG A 427 -3.23 -8.80 23.62
C ARG A 427 -3.00 -10.27 23.28
#